data_AF-F9DG48-F1
#
_entry.id   AF-F9DG48-F1
#
_cell.length_a   1.000
_cell.length_b   1.000
_cell.length_c   1.000
_cell.angle_alpha   90.00
_cell.angle_beta   90.00
_cell.angle_gamma   90.00
#
_symmetry.space_group_name_H-M   'P 1'
#
loop_
_entity.id
_entity.type
_entity.pdbx_description
1 polymer ?
#
loop_
_entity_poly.entity_id
_entity_poly.type
_entity_poly.pdbx_seq_one_letter_code
_entity_poly.pdbx_strand_id
1 'polypeptide(L)'
;MSKEYYSKEIERIKSVLVDYYDTDFDSDEEDFLVNKSNKQLIEKLIINLKNDDELDVSNKSFFIKEALQLLAKNTGCVEDEEISDEILEKLLVKHIITQKDEKYYTQLKSTKRWT
;
A
#
# COMPACT_ATOMS: atom_id res chain seq x y z
N MET A 1 17.62 8.74 -1.44
CA MET A 1 16.76 9.60 -0.58
C MET A 1 16.91 9.23 0.90
N SER A 2 16.61 10.13 1.83
CA SER A 2 16.83 9.84 3.26
C SER A 2 15.72 9.00 3.89
N LYS A 3 16.06 8.28 4.97
CA LYS A 3 15.07 7.62 5.84
C LYS A 3 13.93 8.56 6.25
N GLU A 4 14.26 9.80 6.59
CA GLU A 4 13.30 10.82 7.00
C GLU A 4 12.30 11.16 5.88
N TYR A 5 12.76 11.19 4.62
CA TYR A 5 11.88 11.40 3.48
C TYR A 5 10.81 10.31 3.40
N TYR A 6 11.20 9.03 3.46
CA TYR A 6 10.23 7.92 3.37
C TYR A 6 9.28 7.87 4.56
N SER A 7 9.75 8.20 5.76
CA SER A 7 8.87 8.37 6.92
C SER A 7 7.81 9.44 6.67
N LYS A 8 8.20 10.62 6.16
CA LYS A 8 7.25 11.70 5.83
C LYS A 8 6.29 11.29 4.72
N GLU A 9 6.75 10.54 3.73
CA GLU A 9 5.91 10.10 2.63
C GLU A 9 4.86 9.08 3.07
N ILE A 10 5.21 8.17 4.00
CA ILE A 10 4.23 7.28 4.64
C ILE A 10 3.18 8.08 5.41
N GLU A 11 3.59 9.06 6.22
CA GLU A 11 2.64 9.89 6.97
C GLU A 11 1.73 10.72 6.04
N ARG A 12 2.27 11.22 4.92
CA ARG A 12 1.47 11.88 3.89
C ARG A 12 0.41 10.96 3.31
N ILE A 13 0.77 9.73 2.94
CA ILE A 13 -0.18 8.76 2.38
C ILE A 13 -1.22 8.36 3.43
N LYS A 14 -0.83 8.20 4.70
CA LYS A 14 -1.79 7.97 5.80
C LYS A 14 -2.81 9.10 5.90
N SER A 15 -2.39 10.35 5.82
CA SER A 15 -3.31 11.50 5.82
C SER A 15 -4.29 11.42 4.65
N VAL A 16 -3.80 11.16 3.43
CA VAL A 16 -4.65 11.04 2.23
C VAL A 16 -5.71 9.94 2.39
N LEU A 17 -5.33 8.81 3.00
CA LEU A 17 -6.27 7.70 3.24
C LEU A 17 -7.29 8.05 4.33
N VAL A 18 -6.90 8.79 5.37
CA VAL A 18 -7.84 9.29 6.39
C VAL A 18 -8.83 10.27 5.76
N ASP A 19 -8.33 11.26 5.02
CA ASP A 19 -9.14 12.26 4.34
C ASP A 19 -10.14 11.61 3.37
N TYR A 20 -9.74 10.52 2.71
CA TYR A 20 -10.63 9.72 1.85
C TYR A 20 -11.84 9.16 2.61
N TYR A 21 -11.68 8.60 3.81
CA TYR A 21 -12.82 8.07 4.58
C TYR A 21 -13.73 9.16 5.17
N ASP A 22 -13.23 10.40 5.25
CA ASP A 22 -14.00 11.57 5.67
C ASP A 22 -14.67 12.28 4.47
N THR A 23 -14.47 11.80 3.24
CA THR A 23 -15.03 12.39 2.02
C THR A 23 -16.36 11.73 1.66
N ASP A 24 -17.39 12.55 1.46
CA ASP A 24 -18.64 12.13 0.82
C ASP A 24 -18.48 12.22 -0.69
N PHE A 25 -18.63 11.09 -1.40
CA PHE A 25 -18.55 11.01 -2.85
C PHE A 25 -19.92 11.18 -3.51
N ASP A 26 -19.94 11.80 -4.69
CA ASP A 26 -21.18 12.01 -5.45
C ASP A 26 -21.61 10.72 -6.20
N SER A 27 -20.72 9.73 -6.33
CA SER A 27 -21.00 8.44 -6.95
C SER A 27 -20.02 7.33 -6.54
N ASP A 28 -20.46 6.08 -6.66
CA ASP A 28 -19.63 4.89 -6.42
C ASP A 28 -18.43 4.79 -7.40
N GLU A 29 -18.58 5.30 -8.63
CA GLU A 29 -17.48 5.33 -9.61
C GLU A 29 -16.38 6.31 -9.18
N GLU A 30 -16.77 7.49 -8.69
CA GLU A 30 -15.82 8.48 -8.17
C GLU A 30 -15.08 7.94 -6.94
N ASP A 31 -15.81 7.37 -5.98
CA ASP A 31 -15.25 6.71 -4.81
C ASP A 31 -14.20 5.67 -5.22
N PHE A 32 -14.59 4.73 -6.11
CA PHE A 32 -13.69 3.69 -6.61
C PHE A 32 -12.40 4.27 -7.23
N LEU A 33 -12.52 5.30 -8.08
CA LEU A 33 -11.37 5.91 -8.75
C LEU A 33 -10.44 6.61 -7.75
N VAL A 34 -10.98 7.32 -6.76
CA VAL A 34 -10.20 8.00 -5.73
C VAL A 34 -9.53 6.98 -4.81
N ASN A 35 -10.25 5.96 -4.37
CA ASN A 35 -9.71 4.85 -3.58
C ASN A 35 -8.54 4.15 -4.31
N LYS A 36 -8.74 3.83 -5.60
CA LYS A 36 -7.69 3.24 -6.45
C LYS A 36 -6.47 4.14 -6.55
N SER A 37 -6.67 5.44 -6.84
CA SER A 37 -5.58 6.42 -6.93
C SER A 37 -4.78 6.51 -5.63
N ASN A 38 -5.47 6.53 -4.48
CA ASN A 38 -4.84 6.61 -3.16
C ASN A 38 -3.98 5.38 -2.86
N LYS A 39 -4.47 4.18 -3.18
CA LYS A 39 -3.68 2.93 -3.00
C LYS A 39 -2.53 2.82 -3.98
N GLN A 40 -2.64 3.37 -5.19
CA GLN A 40 -1.52 3.47 -6.13
C GLN A 40 -0.39 4.39 -5.62
N LEU A 41 -0.64 5.29 -4.66
CA LEU A 41 0.44 6.02 -3.98
C LEU A 41 1.32 5.06 -3.16
N ILE A 42 0.72 4.06 -2.51
CA ILE A 42 1.44 3.01 -1.78
C ILE A 42 2.29 2.17 -2.75
N GLU A 43 1.73 1.80 -3.91
CA GLU A 43 2.47 1.10 -4.96
C GLU A 43 3.73 1.90 -5.36
N LYS A 44 3.55 3.19 -5.70
CA LYS A 44 4.67 4.07 -6.10
C LYS A 44 5.72 4.21 -4.99
N LEU A 45 5.29 4.32 -3.73
CA LEU A 45 6.20 4.36 -2.58
C LEU A 45 7.07 3.09 -2.51
N ILE A 46 6.46 1.91 -2.64
CA ILE A 46 7.17 0.62 -2.58
C ILE A 46 8.17 0.50 -3.74
N ILE A 47 7.79 0.92 -4.95
CA ILE A 47 8.68 0.95 -6.11
C ILE A 47 9.88 1.87 -5.86
N ASN A 48 9.65 3.08 -5.35
CA ASN A 48 10.70 4.05 -5.07
C ASN A 48 11.67 3.52 -4.00
N LEU A 49 11.14 2.94 -2.92
CA LEU A 49 11.94 2.31 -1.85
C LEU A 49 12.86 1.22 -2.38
N LYS A 50 12.36 0.38 -3.30
CA LYS A 50 13.15 -0.70 -3.89
C LYS A 50 14.30 -0.16 -4.74
N ASN A 51 14.02 0.85 -5.55
CA ASN A 51 14.95 1.45 -6.51
C ASN A 51 15.94 2.46 -5.89
N ASP A 52 15.80 2.80 -4.62
CA ASP A 52 16.68 3.77 -3.96
C ASP A 52 17.98 3.10 -3.48
N ASP A 53 19.02 3.09 -4.30
CA ASP A 53 20.29 2.45 -3.97
C ASP A 53 21.05 3.08 -2.79
N GLU A 54 20.67 4.29 -2.37
CA GLU A 54 21.27 4.96 -1.20
C GLU A 54 20.71 4.45 0.12
N LEU A 55 19.52 3.82 0.09
CA LEU A 55 18.87 3.31 1.29
C LEU A 55 19.37 1.89 1.60
N ASP A 56 19.78 1.64 2.84
CA ASP A 56 20.23 0.32 3.25
C ASP A 56 19.08 -0.71 3.21
N VAL A 57 19.46 -1.98 3.07
CA VAL A 57 18.52 -3.10 2.94
C VAL A 57 17.58 -3.23 4.14
N SER A 58 18.04 -2.88 5.35
CA SER A 58 17.20 -2.96 6.56
C SER A 58 16.11 -1.89 6.53
N ASN A 59 16.46 -0.64 6.23
CA ASN A 59 15.48 0.43 6.07
C ASN A 59 14.53 0.18 4.89
N LYS A 60 15.03 -0.33 3.76
CA LYS A 60 14.17 -0.77 2.63
C LYS A 60 13.13 -1.80 3.09
N SER A 61 13.57 -2.88 3.73
CA SER A 61 12.66 -3.92 4.19
C SER A 61 11.67 -3.41 5.23
N PHE A 62 12.11 -2.54 6.15
CA PHE A 62 11.23 -1.90 7.13
C PHE A 62 10.12 -1.10 6.46
N PHE A 63 10.47 -0.17 5.56
CA PHE A 63 9.48 0.69 4.92
C PHE A 63 8.56 -0.05 3.94
N ILE A 64 9.07 -1.06 3.23
CA ILE A 64 8.23 -1.91 2.38
C ILE A 64 7.17 -2.61 3.24
N LYS A 65 7.53 -3.14 4.42
CA LYS A 65 6.57 -3.76 5.33
C LYS A 65 5.57 -2.77 5.89
N GLU A 66 6.01 -1.58 6.28
CA GLU A 66 5.11 -0.50 6.72
C GLU A 66 4.10 -0.12 5.63
N ALA A 67 4.55 0.03 4.39
CA ALA A 67 3.69 0.33 3.25
C ALA A 67 2.69 -0.80 2.95
N LEU A 68 3.13 -2.06 3.00
CA LEU A 68 2.24 -3.22 2.85
C LEU A 68 1.22 -3.33 3.98
N GLN A 69 1.63 -3.04 5.21
CA GLN A 69 0.71 -2.99 6.35
C GLN A 69 -0.33 -1.87 6.19
N LEU A 70 0.07 -0.72 5.64
CA LEU A 70 -0.85 0.36 5.33
C LEU A 70 -1.87 -0.08 4.26
N LEU A 71 -1.42 -0.73 3.19
CA LEU A 71 -2.33 -1.28 2.16
C LEU A 71 -3.31 -2.28 2.78
N ALA A 72 -2.82 -3.23 3.57
CA ALA A 72 -3.65 -4.29 4.16
C ALA A 72 -4.72 -3.74 5.11
N LYS A 73 -4.39 -2.71 5.90
CA LYS A 73 -5.35 -2.05 6.80
C LYS A 73 -6.45 -1.28 6.07
N ASN A 74 -6.16 -0.83 4.85
CA ASN A 74 -7.09 -0.14 3.96
C ASN A 74 -7.70 -1.09 2.91
N THR A 75 -7.71 -2.39 3.21
CA THR A 75 -8.36 -3.40 2.39
C THR A 75 -9.49 -4.07 3.19
N GLY A 76 -10.72 -3.62 3.00
CA GLY A 76 -11.88 -4.01 3.80
C GLY A 76 -13.11 -4.48 2.99
N CYS A 77 -13.26 -4.06 1.73
CA CYS A 77 -14.34 -4.49 0.82
C CYS A 77 -13.80 -5.16 -0.45
N VAL A 78 -14.69 -5.70 -1.29
CA VAL A 78 -14.35 -6.44 -2.52
C VAL A 78 -13.57 -5.54 -3.49
N GLU A 79 -14.01 -4.30 -3.66
CA GLU A 79 -13.35 -3.30 -4.50
C GLU A 79 -11.93 -3.02 -4.00
N ASP A 80 -11.75 -2.95 -2.68
CA ASP A 80 -10.43 -2.81 -2.11
C ASP A 80 -9.55 -4.02 -2.39
N GLU A 81 -10.11 -5.23 -2.33
CA GLU A 81 -9.39 -6.48 -2.59
C GLU A 81 -8.88 -6.48 -4.03
N GLU A 82 -9.73 -6.16 -5.01
CA GLU A 82 -9.36 -6.07 -6.43
C GLU A 82 -8.20 -5.09 -6.66
N ILE A 83 -8.27 -3.89 -6.07
CA ILE A 83 -7.21 -2.89 -6.17
C ILE A 83 -5.91 -3.41 -5.52
N SER A 84 -6.02 -4.03 -4.35
CA SER A 84 -4.85 -4.55 -3.62
C SER A 84 -4.18 -5.71 -4.35
N ASP A 85 -4.96 -6.60 -4.97
CA ASP A 85 -4.46 -7.75 -5.72
C ASP A 85 -3.75 -7.29 -7.00
N GLU A 86 -4.31 -6.31 -7.73
CA GLU A 86 -3.65 -5.70 -8.89
C GLU A 86 -2.27 -5.10 -8.51
N ILE A 87 -2.20 -4.41 -7.37
CA ILE A 87 -0.95 -3.83 -6.86
C ILE A 87 0.05 -4.93 -6.49
N LEU A 88 -0.37 -5.95 -5.73
CA LEU A 88 0.51 -7.01 -5.27
C LEU A 88 1.05 -7.85 -6.43
N GLU A 89 0.20 -8.21 -7.38
CA GLU A 89 0.59 -8.94 -8.58
C GLU A 89 1.66 -8.17 -9.34
N LYS A 90 1.43 -6.88 -9.58
CA LYS A 90 2.39 -6.02 -10.29
C LYS A 90 3.72 -5.90 -9.56
N LEU A 91 3.71 -5.79 -8.23
CA LEU A 91 4.92 -5.72 -7.42
C LEU A 91 5.69 -7.06 -7.39
N LEU A 92 4.98 -8.20 -7.41
CA LEU A 92 5.56 -9.54 -7.46
C LEU A 92 6.19 -9.84 -8.82
N VAL A 93 5.47 -9.56 -9.91
CA VAL A 93 5.94 -9.76 -11.30
C VAL A 93 7.20 -8.93 -11.57
N LYS A 94 7.27 -7.72 -11.02
CA LYS A 94 8.46 -6.86 -11.13
C LYS A 94 9.57 -7.21 -10.13
N HIS A 95 9.40 -8.25 -9.31
CA HIS A 95 10.34 -8.66 -8.26
C HIS A 95 10.69 -7.54 -7.27
N ILE A 96 9.74 -6.63 -7.03
CA ILE A 96 9.89 -5.51 -6.11
C ILE A 96 9.66 -5.99 -4.67
N ILE A 97 8.65 -6.84 -4.49
CA ILE A 97 8.37 -7.57 -3.25
C ILE A 97 8.59 -9.07 -3.46
N THR A 98 8.74 -9.81 -2.37
CA THR A 98 8.91 -11.27 -2.39
C THR A 98 7.62 -11.97 -1.99
N GLN A 99 7.53 -13.28 -2.23
CA GLN A 99 6.43 -14.11 -1.70
C GLN A 99 6.31 -14.07 -0.16
N LYS A 100 7.40 -13.76 0.56
CA LYS A 100 7.33 -13.57 2.02
C LYS A 100 6.58 -12.30 2.38
N ASP A 101 6.73 -11.25 1.59
CA ASP A 101 6.07 -9.97 1.79
C ASP A 101 4.58 -10.05 1.45
N GLU A 102 4.23 -10.79 0.39
CA GLU A 102 2.83 -11.13 0.05
C GLU A 102 2.16 -11.94 1.17
N LYS A 103 2.84 -12.95 1.71
CA LYS A 103 2.35 -13.71 2.87
C LYS A 103 2.17 -12.82 4.10
N TYR A 104 3.09 -11.88 4.34
CA TYR A 104 2.98 -10.91 5.42
C TYR A 104 1.76 -10.00 5.22
N TYR A 105 1.55 -9.47 4.01
CA TYR A 105 0.35 -8.71 3.65
C TYR A 105 -0.93 -9.51 3.94
N THR A 106 -0.99 -10.75 3.46
CA THR A 106 -2.17 -11.64 3.62
C THR A 106 -2.50 -11.91 5.10
N GLN A 107 -1.47 -12.02 5.95
CA GLN A 107 -1.67 -12.21 7.40
C GLN A 107 -2.25 -10.98 8.09
N LEU A 108 -1.99 -9.79 7.55
CA LEU A 108 -2.43 -8.51 8.08
C LEU A 108 -3.81 -8.06 7.55
N LYS A 109 -4.22 -8.59 6.40
CA LYS A 109 -5.51 -8.27 5.79
C LYS A 109 -6.64 -8.62 6.76
N SER A 110 -7.46 -7.61 7.09
CA SER A 110 -8.57 -7.75 8.04
C SER A 110 -9.71 -8.64 7.53
N THR A 111 -9.68 -9.05 6.26
CA THR A 111 -10.67 -9.97 5.67
C THR A 111 -10.48 -11.44 6.06
N LYS A 112 -9.74 -11.74 7.15
CA LYS A 112 -9.97 -12.96 7.95
C LYS A 112 -11.35 -12.92 8.65
N ARG A 113 -12.44 -12.71 7.88
CA ARG A 113 -13.75 -13.22 8.23
C ARG A 113 -13.76 -14.68 7.75
N TRP A 114 -13.67 -15.60 8.71
CA TRP A 114 -13.82 -17.06 8.57
C TRP A 114 -12.59 -17.82 8.01
N THR A 115 -11.73 -18.26 8.94
CA THR A 115 -11.19 -19.63 8.89
C THR A 115 -12.02 -20.52 9.79
#